data_AF-A0A1G6RL61-F1
#
_entry.id   AF-A0A1G6RL61-F1
#
_cell.length_a   1.000
_cell.length_b   1.000
_cell.length_c   1.000
_cell.angle_alpha   90.00
_cell.angle_beta   90.00
_cell.angle_gamma   90.00
#
_symmetry.space_group_name_H-M   'P 1'
#
loop_
_entity.id
_entity.type
_entity.pdbx_description
1 polymer ?
#
loop_
_entity_poly.entity_id
_entity_poly.type
_entity_poly.pdbx_seq_one_letter_code
_entity_poly.pdbx_strand_id
1 'polypeptide(L)' 'MAAKKIDIMDVRQLIQLKIKGESNRSCSSSLAIHRNTVNYYVRQLKATGTSYPDLLRLSDAQLSELF' A
#
# COMPACT_ATOMS: atom_id res chain seq x y z
N MET A 1 14.89 -14.93 0.52
CA MET A 1 14.18 -14.10 -0.46
C MET A 1 13.94 -12.75 0.19
N ALA A 2 14.75 -11.74 -0.14
CA ALA A 2 14.63 -10.42 0.46
C ALA A 2 13.26 -9.84 0.12
N ALA A 3 12.40 -9.66 1.11
CA ALA A 3 11.18 -8.89 0.95
C ALA A 3 11.62 -7.48 0.54
N LYS A 4 11.56 -7.16 -0.75
CA LYS A 4 11.75 -5.78 -1.22
C LYS A 4 10.68 -4.94 -0.53
N LYS A 5 11.06 -4.27 0.56
CA LYS A 5 10.28 -3.18 1.12
C LYS A 5 10.17 -2.13 0.03
N ILE A 6 8.94 -1.80 -0.38
CA ILE A 6 8.70 -0.67 -1.28
C ILE A 6 8.78 0.61 -0.45
N ASP A 7 9.02 1.74 -1.10
CA ASP A 7 9.12 3.01 -0.41
C ASP A 7 7.79 3.33 0.29
N ILE A 8 7.84 4.05 1.41
CA ILE A 8 6.63 4.50 2.09
C ILE A 8 5.77 5.40 1.18
N MET A 9 6.41 6.12 0.26
CA MET A 9 5.75 6.89 -0.78
C MET A 9 4.94 5.98 -1.72
N ASP A 10 5.47 4.82 -2.10
CA ASP A 10 4.77 3.84 -2.92
C ASP A 10 3.56 3.24 -2.17
N VAL A 11 3.72 2.98 -0.87
CA VAL A 11 2.61 2.52 -0.01
C VAL A 11 1.53 3.60 0.05
N ARG A 12 1.89 4.87 0.19
CA ARG A 12 0.92 5.97 0.19
C ARG A 12 0.20 6.10 -1.15
N GLN A 13 0.91 6.04 -2.27
CA GLN A 13 0.28 6.04 -3.58
C GLN A 13 -0.62 4.81 -3.77
N LEU A 14 -0.21 3.64 -3.30
CA LEU A 14 -1.04 2.43 -3.31
C LEU A 14 -2.36 2.68 -2.57
N ILE A 15 -2.33 3.25 -1.37
CA ILE A 15 -3.53 3.60 -0.60
C ILE A 15 -4.43 4.55 -1.39
N GLN A 16 -3.86 5.61 -2.00
CA GLN A 16 -4.63 6.55 -2.83
C GLN A 16 -5.30 5.87 -4.03
N LEU A 17 -4.60 4.96 -4.71
CA LEU A 17 -5.17 4.17 -5.79
C LEU A 17 -6.29 3.25 -5.29
N LYS A 18 -6.13 2.63 -4.11
CA LYS A 18 -7.19 1.82 -3.49
C LYS A 18 -8.44 2.64 -3.15
N ILE A 19 -8.28 3.88 -2.69
CA ILE A 19 -9.40 4.81 -2.44
C ILE A 19 -10.14 5.13 -3.74
N LYS A 20 -9.42 5.28 -4.86
CA LYS A 20 -10.01 5.48 -6.20
C LYS A 20 -10.71 4.24 -6.78
N GLY A 21 -10.67 3.10 -6.09
CA GLY A 21 -11.27 1.85 -6.55
C GLY A 21 -10.38 1.03 -7.50
N GLU A 22 -9.09 1.36 -7.62
CA GLU A 22 -8.18 0.66 -8.51
C GLU A 22 -7.95 -0.80 -8.09
N SER A 23 -7.93 -1.70 -9.06
CA SER A 23 -7.61 -3.11 -8.83
C SER A 23 -6.12 -3.29 -8.52
N ASN A 24 -5.75 -4.36 -7.81
CA ASN A 24 -4.35 -4.62 -7.48
C ASN A 24 -3.47 -4.81 -8.73
N ARG A 25 -4.06 -5.26 -9.85
CA ARG A 25 -3.38 -5.34 -11.15
C ARG A 25 -3.07 -3.94 -11.70
N SER A 26 -4.06 -3.04 -11.63
CA SER A 26 -3.88 -1.64 -12.04
C SER A 26 -2.80 -0.97 -11.20
N CYS A 27 -2.86 -1.11 -9.87
CA CYS A 27 -1.83 -0.56 -8.98
C CYS A 27 -0.42 -1.10 -9.28
N SER A 28 -0.30 -2.39 -9.61
CA SER A 28 0.98 -3.00 -9.98
C SER A 28 1.59 -2.34 -11.22
N SER A 29 0.78 -2.09 -12.25
CA SER A 29 1.22 -1.37 -13.44
C SER A 29 1.53 0.09 -13.16
N SER A 30 0.66 0.81 -12.43
CA SER A 30 0.81 2.24 -12.16
C SER A 30 2.00 2.58 -11.28
N LEU A 31 2.32 1.72 -10.31
CA LEU A 31 3.46 1.92 -9.40
C LEU A 31 4.75 1.26 -9.91
N ALA A 32 4.70 0.53 -11.03
CA ALA A 32 5.79 -0.34 -11.50
C ALA A 32 6.29 -1.34 -10.42
N ILE A 33 5.39 -1.77 -9.52
CA ILE A 33 5.66 -2.71 -8.42
C ILE A 33 5.11 -4.08 -8.79
N HIS A 34 5.83 -5.14 -8.43
CA HIS A 34 5.37 -6.49 -8.68
C HIS A 34 4.03 -6.80 -7.98
N ARG A 35 3.11 -7.45 -8.69
CA ARG A 35 1.74 -7.76 -8.20
C ARG A 35 1.70 -8.46 -6.84
N ASN A 36 2.68 -9.33 -6.54
CA ASN A 36 2.71 -10.03 -5.26
C ASN A 36 3.07 -9.09 -4.10
N THR A 37 3.91 -8.09 -4.36
CA THR A 37 4.24 -7.03 -3.40
C THR A 37 3.01 -6.17 -3.14
N VAL A 38 2.30 -5.73 -4.19
CA VAL A 38 1.02 -5.03 -4.04
C VAL A 38 0.03 -5.86 -3.21
N ASN A 39 -0.15 -7.15 -3.53
CA ASN A 39 -1.05 -8.03 -2.79
C ASN A 39 -0.62 -8.23 -1.33
N TYR A 40 0.68 -8.24 -1.05
CA TYR A 40 1.22 -8.29 0.31
C TYR A 40 0.82 -7.04 1.09
N TYR A 41 1.15 -5.85 0.59
CA TYR A 41 0.82 -4.58 1.27
C TYR A 41 -0.68 -4.36 1.38
N VAL A 42 -1.47 -4.68 0.36
CA VAL A 42 -2.95 -4.60 0.43
C VAL A 42 -3.51 -5.51 1.52
N ARG A 43 -2.93 -6.70 1.73
CA ARG A 43 -3.34 -7.59 2.84
C ARG A 43 -2.96 -7.01 4.19
N GLN A 44 -1.75 -6.49 4.33
CA GLN A 44 -1.31 -5.85 5.58
C GLN A 44 -2.15 -4.62 5.93
N LEU A 45 -2.42 -3.74 4.96
CA LEU A 45 -3.31 -2.58 5.12
C LEU A 45 -4.72 -2.99 5.56
N LYS A 46 -5.23 -4.14 5.08
CA LYS A 46 -6.54 -4.65 5.51
C LYS A 46 -6.49 -5.29 6.89
N ALA A 47 -5.35 -5.89 7.27
CA ALA A 47 -5.16 -6.51 8.58
C ALA A 47 -5.13 -5.49 9.72
N THR A 48 -4.81 -4.22 9.44
CA THR A 48 -4.91 -3.13 10.44
C THR A 48 -6.35 -2.82 10.85
N GLY A 49 -7.36 -3.31 10.11
CA GLY A 49 -8.78 -2.98 10.34
C GLY A 49 -9.13 -1.51 10.08
N THR A 50 -8.18 -0.71 9.60
CA THR A 50 -8.33 0.73 9.37
C THR A 50 -8.74 0.99 7.92
N SER A 51 -9.62 1.96 7.69
CA SER A 51 -10.04 2.32 6.35
C SER A 51 -8.89 2.96 5.55
N TYR A 52 -8.87 2.81 4.22
CA TYR A 52 -7.83 3.45 3.40
C TYR A 52 -7.78 4.98 3.55
N PRO A 53 -8.91 5.72 3.62
CA PRO A 53 -8.88 7.16 3.91
C PRO A 53 -8.24 7.51 5.25
N ASP A 54 -8.45 6.70 6.30
CA ASP A 54 -7.84 6.93 7.61
C ASP A 54 -6.34 6.60 7.61
N LEU A 55 -5.94 5.55 6.90
CA LEU A 55 -4.52 5.23 6.68
C LEU A 55 -3.79 6.35 5.92
N LEU A 56 -4.48 7.06 5.03
CA LEU A 56 -3.91 8.19 4.30
C LEU A 56 -3.67 9.43 5.17
N ARG A 57 -4.37 9.54 6.31
CA ARG A 57 -4.17 10.63 7.29
C ARG A 57 -2.93 10.42 8.17
N LEU A 58 -2.36 9.21 8.18
CA LEU A 58 -1.15 8.91 8.92
C LEU A 58 0.07 9.62 8.30
N SER A 59 0.97 10.06 9.17
CA SER A 59 2.29 10.54 8.73
C SER A 59 3.11 9.39 8.16
N ASP A 60 4.16 9.71 7.42
CA ASP A 60 5.06 8.74 6.80
C ASP A 60 5.69 7.82 7.85
N ALA A 61 6.06 8.39 9.00
CA ALA A 61 6.60 7.65 10.13
C ALA A 61 5.56 6.65 10.68
N GLN A 62 4.33 7.11 10.94
CA GLN A 62 3.26 6.25 11.46
C GLN A 62 2.88 5.14 10.47
N LEU A 63 2.84 5.46 9.17
CA LEU A 63 2.55 4.49 8.13
C LEU A 63 3.69 3.46 8.01
N SER A 64 4.94 3.88 8.19
CA SER A 64 6.10 2.99 8.16
C SER A 64 6.16 2.05 9.35
N GLU A 65 5.65 2.44 10.51
CA GLU A 65 5.56 1.57 11.69
C GLU A 65 4.60 0.38 11.49
N LEU A 66 3.73 0.44 10.49
CA LEU A 66 2.82 -0.65 10.12
C LEU A 66 3.48 -1.76 9.29
N PHE A 67 4.74 -1.62 8.82
CA PHE A 67 5.41 -2.56 7.89
C PHE A 67 6.91 -2.84 8.14
#